data_AF-A0AAV6UCL9-F1
#
_entry.id   AF-A0AAV6UCL9-F1
#
_cell.length_a   1.000
_cell.length_b   1.000
_cell.length_c   1.000
_cell.angle_alpha   90.00
_cell.angle_beta   90.00
_cell.angle_gamma   90.00
#
_symmetry.space_group_name_H-M   'P 1'
#
loop_
_entity.id
_entity.type
_entity.pdbx_description
1 polymer ?
#
loop_
_entity_poly.entity_id
_entity_poly.type
_entity_poly.pdbx_seq_one_letter_code
_entity_poly.pdbx_strand_id
1 'polypeptide(L)'
;MEDLLSDSTDTSNPVTALTSVRDKGGLLWPSKTFHSQLICLENCISRVLKSFPLFAGMVQMVLSEIAVTSPHFANGCSVHCTDILKYITRYYVTMRLHFFIREENKLSELKSQHHKHAKLSKL
;
A
#
# COMPACT_ATOMS: atom_id res chain seq x y z
N MET A 1 18.51 9.11 4.38
CA MET A 1 17.50 9.19 3.31
C MET A 1 17.97 8.43 2.07
N GLU A 2 19.29 8.31 1.85
CA GLU A 2 19.88 7.61 0.70
C GLU A 2 19.49 6.12 0.59
N ASP A 3 19.31 5.39 1.69
CA ASP A 3 18.91 3.96 1.65
C ASP A 3 17.50 3.69 1.10
N LEU A 4 16.64 4.72 1.02
CA LEU A 4 15.25 4.58 0.59
C LEU A 4 15.07 4.74 -0.92
N LEU A 5 16.02 5.38 -1.59
CA LEU A 5 15.91 5.78 -2.99
C LEU A 5 16.97 5.08 -3.83
N SER A 6 16.58 4.73 -5.05
CA SER A 6 17.50 4.29 -6.09
C SER A 6 18.11 5.51 -6.77
N ASP A 7 19.34 5.37 -7.25
CA ASP A 7 19.85 6.29 -8.25
C ASP A 7 18.99 6.17 -9.53
N SER A 8 18.61 7.30 -10.14
CA SER A 8 17.65 7.36 -11.26
C SER A 8 18.19 6.80 -12.58
N THR A 9 19.44 6.33 -12.56
CA THR A 9 20.20 5.82 -13.70
C THR A 9 20.07 4.29 -13.88
N ASP A 10 19.62 3.56 -12.85
CA ASP A 10 19.45 2.10 -12.94
C ASP A 10 18.07 1.70 -13.49
N THR A 11 17.91 1.85 -14.80
CA THR A 11 16.73 1.42 -15.56
C THR A 11 16.63 -0.10 -15.73
N SER A 12 17.66 -0.86 -15.32
CA SER A 12 17.67 -2.32 -15.37
C SER A 12 16.92 -2.96 -14.20
N ASN A 13 16.62 -2.18 -13.17
CA ASN A 13 15.93 -2.65 -11.98
C ASN A 13 14.41 -2.80 -12.25
N PRO A 14 13.84 -4.01 -12.13
CA PRO A 14 12.40 -4.23 -12.37
C PRO A 14 11.51 -3.43 -11.41
N VAL A 15 12.03 -3.08 -10.21
CA VAL A 15 11.34 -2.27 -9.21
C VAL A 15 11.03 -0.86 -9.72
N THR A 16 11.90 -0.30 -10.57
CA THR A 16 11.81 1.07 -11.06
C THR A 16 11.28 1.16 -12.48
N ALA A 17 11.04 0.03 -13.14
CA ALA A 17 10.60 -0.04 -14.55
C ALA A 17 9.30 0.72 -14.83
N LEU A 18 8.33 0.72 -13.91
CA LEU A 18 7.10 1.49 -14.10
C LEU A 18 7.32 2.98 -13.89
N THR A 19 8.13 3.33 -12.88
CA THR A 19 8.49 4.73 -12.59
C THR A 19 9.25 5.33 -13.76
N SER A 20 10.21 4.59 -14.35
CA SER A 20 11.03 5.06 -15.47
C SER A 20 10.20 5.40 -16.71
N VAL A 21 9.14 4.64 -16.98
CA VAL A 21 8.22 4.89 -18.12
C VAL A 21 7.35 6.13 -17.90
N ARG A 22 7.09 6.51 -16.64
CA ARG A 22 6.16 7.59 -16.28
C ARG A 22 6.85 8.84 -15.78
N ASP A 23 8.13 8.76 -15.44
CA ASP A 23 8.88 9.87 -14.91
C ASP A 23 9.14 10.93 -15.98
N LYS A 24 8.94 12.19 -15.59
CA LYS A 24 9.22 13.37 -16.40
C LYS A 24 10.30 14.25 -15.74
N GLY A 25 11.12 13.65 -14.87
CA GLY A 25 12.19 14.29 -14.13
C GLY A 25 11.81 14.77 -12.73
N GLY A 26 10.78 14.19 -12.12
CA GLY A 26 10.28 14.63 -10.81
C GLY A 26 9.75 13.54 -9.89
N LEU A 27 9.76 12.28 -10.33
CA LEU A 27 9.36 11.16 -9.49
C LEU A 27 10.53 10.66 -8.64
N LEU A 28 10.21 10.15 -7.46
CA LEU A 28 11.16 9.46 -6.59
C LEU A 28 11.20 7.98 -6.96
N TRP A 29 12.42 7.44 -7.07
CA TRP A 29 12.66 6.05 -7.46
C TRP A 29 12.96 5.25 -6.20
N PRO A 30 12.14 4.26 -5.82
CA PRO A 30 12.38 3.50 -4.60
C PRO A 30 13.61 2.60 -4.75
N SER A 31 14.39 2.46 -3.68
CA SER A 31 15.45 1.45 -3.61
C SER A 31 14.84 0.04 -3.59
N LYS A 32 15.62 -0.98 -3.98
CA LYS A 32 15.18 -2.38 -3.94
C LYS A 32 14.76 -2.78 -2.52
N THR A 33 15.57 -2.42 -1.52
CA THR A 33 15.33 -2.69 -0.10
C THR A 33 14.03 -2.07 0.37
N PHE A 34 13.80 -0.80 0.07
CA PHE A 34 12.57 -0.11 0.45
C PHE A 34 11.34 -0.70 -0.25
N HIS A 35 11.45 -1.07 -1.53
CA HIS A 35 10.37 -1.71 -2.25
C HIS A 35 10.01 -3.08 -1.64
N SER A 36 10.99 -3.95 -1.35
CA SER A 36 10.73 -5.25 -0.73
C SER A 36 10.01 -5.13 0.63
N GLN A 37 10.36 -4.11 1.38
CA GLN A 37 9.70 -3.77 2.64
C GLN A 37 8.25 -3.31 2.45
N LEU A 38 7.97 -2.46 1.44
CA LEU A 38 6.60 -2.08 1.10
C LEU A 38 5.76 -3.28 0.64
N ILE A 39 6.35 -4.20 -0.14
CA ILE A 39 5.68 -5.46 -0.52
C ILE A 39 5.34 -6.30 0.71
N CYS A 40 6.22 -6.34 1.71
CA CYS A 40 5.93 -7.06 2.95
C CYS A 40 4.74 -6.44 3.71
N LEU A 41 4.68 -5.10 3.81
CA LEU A 41 3.53 -4.40 4.38
C LEU A 41 2.24 -4.69 3.61
N GLU A 42 2.31 -4.62 2.27
CA GLU A 42 1.17 -4.89 1.40
C GLU A 42 0.64 -6.32 1.58
N ASN A 43 1.54 -7.30 1.75
CA ASN A 43 1.16 -8.68 2.02
C ASN A 43 0.46 -8.83 3.38
N CYS A 44 0.93 -8.15 4.42
CA CYS A 44 0.29 -8.15 5.73
C CYS A 44 -1.12 -7.56 5.66
N ILE A 45 -1.26 -6.39 5.02
CA ILE A 45 -2.55 -5.72 4.82
C ILE A 45 -3.49 -6.61 4.01
N SER A 46 -3.00 -7.18 2.90
CA SER A 46 -3.78 -8.04 2.02
C SER A 46 -4.29 -9.29 2.72
N ARG A 47 -3.50 -9.91 3.61
CA ARG A 47 -3.96 -11.06 4.41
C ARG A 47 -5.15 -10.66 5.29
N VAL A 48 -5.02 -9.55 6.02
CA VAL A 48 -6.11 -9.05 6.87
C VAL A 48 -7.37 -8.72 6.06
N LEU A 49 -7.23 -8.00 4.95
CA LEU A 49 -8.35 -7.60 4.10
C LEU A 49 -9.03 -8.78 3.39
N LYS A 50 -8.31 -9.87 3.12
CA LYS A 50 -8.89 -11.10 2.55
C LYS A 50 -9.60 -11.94 3.61
N SER A 51 -9.10 -11.95 4.85
CA SER A 51 -9.62 -12.79 5.92
C SER A 51 -10.84 -12.20 6.62
N PHE A 52 -11.02 -10.87 6.58
CA PHE A 52 -12.05 -10.20 7.37
C PHE A 52 -12.81 -9.14 6.56
N PRO A 53 -14.13 -9.01 6.77
CA PRO A 53 -14.89 -7.89 6.21
C PRO A 53 -14.40 -6.56 6.80
N LEU A 54 -14.65 -5.43 6.13
CA LEU A 54 -14.30 -4.10 6.66
C LEU A 54 -15.03 -3.81 7.98
N PHE A 55 -14.28 -3.39 9.00
CA PHE A 55 -14.83 -2.92 10.27
C PHE A 55 -13.91 -1.90 10.96
N ALA A 56 -14.44 -1.20 11.97
CA ALA A 56 -13.75 -0.08 12.64
C ALA A 56 -12.40 -0.46 13.29
N GLY A 57 -12.23 -1.70 13.72
CA GLY A 57 -10.99 -2.21 14.33
C GLY A 57 -9.95 -2.72 13.33
N MET A 58 -10.16 -2.55 12.04
CA MET A 58 -9.30 -3.15 11.01
C MET A 58 -7.86 -2.63 11.07
N VAL A 59 -7.65 -1.35 11.41
CA VAL A 59 -6.30 -0.79 11.60
C VAL A 59 -5.54 -1.57 12.67
N GLN A 60 -6.18 -1.88 13.80
CA GLN A 60 -5.54 -2.60 14.89
C GLN A 60 -5.12 -4.00 14.45
N MET A 61 -5.96 -4.70 13.68
CA MET A 61 -5.59 -6.03 13.18
C MET A 61 -4.44 -6.01 12.20
N VAL A 62 -4.41 -5.02 11.30
CA VAL A 62 -3.27 -4.81 10.39
C VAL A 62 -1.99 -4.57 11.17
N LEU A 63 -2.03 -3.72 12.21
CA LEU A 63 -0.87 -3.46 13.05
C LEU A 63 -0.41 -4.71 13.82
N SER A 64 -1.33 -5.51 14.34
CA SER A 64 -1.01 -6.78 14.98
C SER A 64 -0.36 -7.77 14.00
N GLU A 65 -0.87 -7.88 12.77
CA GLU A 65 -0.30 -8.73 11.73
C GLU A 65 1.13 -8.29 11.37
N ILE A 66 1.35 -6.97 11.23
CA ILE A 66 2.68 -6.41 10.96
C ILE A 66 3.64 -6.69 12.12
N ALA A 67 3.18 -6.58 13.36
CA ALA A 67 4.00 -6.85 14.54
C ALA A 67 4.43 -8.33 14.62
N VAL A 68 3.55 -9.26 14.25
CA VAL A 68 3.85 -10.70 14.23
C VAL A 68 4.75 -11.09 13.07
N THR A 69 4.51 -10.52 11.88
CA THR A 69 5.28 -10.84 10.66
C THR A 69 6.60 -10.07 10.59
N SER A 70 6.85 -9.17 11.56
CA SER A 70 7.86 -8.11 11.58
C SER A 70 8.94 -8.24 10.50
N PRO A 71 8.87 -7.44 9.43
CA PRO A 71 10.01 -7.30 8.53
C PRO A 71 11.12 -6.64 9.34
N HIS A 72 12.35 -7.15 9.27
CA HIS A 72 13.51 -6.38 9.73
C HIS A 72 13.69 -5.21 8.76
N PHE A 73 13.03 -4.10 9.04
CA PHE A 73 13.27 -2.85 8.33
C PHE A 73 14.63 -2.34 8.79
N ALA A 74 15.65 -2.49 7.95
CA ALA A 74 17.00 -2.01 8.20
C ALA A 74 17.27 -0.71 7.43
N ASN A 75 16.31 0.22 7.42
CA ASN A 75 16.48 1.49 6.71
C ASN A 75 16.76 2.62 7.71
N GLY A 76 17.94 3.21 7.60
CA GLY A 76 18.41 4.29 8.47
C GLY A 76 19.33 3.81 9.59
N CYS A 77 19.94 4.77 10.28
CA CYS A 77 20.86 4.47 11.38
C CYS A 77 20.12 3.86 12.59
N SER A 78 20.86 3.16 13.46
CA SER A 78 20.34 2.48 14.66
C SER A 78 19.47 3.35 15.57
N VAL A 79 19.64 4.67 15.53
CA VAL A 79 18.86 5.63 16.31
C VAL A 79 17.51 5.96 15.65
N HIS A 80 17.48 6.13 14.33
CA HIS A 80 16.31 6.68 13.62
C HIS A 80 15.49 5.63 12.85
N CYS A 81 16.02 4.41 12.71
CA CYS A 81 15.40 3.33 11.94
C CYS A 81 13.98 3.01 12.44
N THR A 82 13.78 2.97 13.75
CA THR A 82 12.48 2.67 14.36
C THR A 82 11.44 3.77 14.13
N ASP A 83 11.84 5.04 14.18
CA ASP A 83 10.89 6.13 14.00
C ASP A 83 10.52 6.32 12.53
N ILE A 84 11.50 6.23 11.62
CA ILE A 84 11.25 6.20 10.17
C ILE A 84 10.27 5.07 9.83
N LEU A 85 10.49 3.88 10.40
CA LEU A 85 9.58 2.75 10.22
C LEU A 85 8.16 3.08 10.67
N LYS A 86 7.98 3.61 11.88
CA LYS A 86 6.64 3.97 12.38
C LYS A 86 5.93 4.95 11.45
N TYR A 87 6.63 5.95 10.92
CA TYR A 87 6.05 6.90 9.97
C TYR A 87 5.64 6.23 8.66
N ILE A 88 6.51 5.41 8.08
CA ILE A 88 6.24 4.67 6.84
C ILE A 88 5.04 3.75 7.03
N THR A 89 5.04 2.93 8.09
CA THR A 89 3.95 1.99 8.40
C THR A 89 2.64 2.73 8.59
N ARG A 90 2.62 3.79 9.41
CA ARG A 90 1.41 4.59 9.65
C ARG A 90 0.86 5.15 8.35
N TYR A 91 1.72 5.78 7.54
CA TYR A 91 1.33 6.38 6.28
C TYR A 91 0.79 5.32 5.31
N TYR A 92 1.52 4.23 5.11
CA TYR A 92 1.18 3.19 4.16
C TYR A 92 -0.13 2.48 4.51
N VAL A 93 -0.30 2.08 5.77
CA VAL A 93 -1.55 1.44 6.24
C VAL A 93 -2.74 2.36 6.06
N THR A 94 -2.61 3.63 6.43
CA THR A 94 -3.69 4.63 6.30
C THR A 94 -4.09 4.81 4.84
N MET A 95 -3.11 5.05 3.97
CA MET A 95 -3.36 5.26 2.55
C MET A 95 -3.94 4.01 1.88
N ARG A 96 -3.46 2.82 2.24
CA ARG A 96 -3.93 1.59 1.64
C ARG A 96 -5.37 1.28 2.01
N LEU A 97 -5.74 1.45 3.28
CA LEU A 97 -7.13 1.30 3.73
C LEU A 97 -8.04 2.34 3.08
N HIS A 98 -7.59 3.60 2.96
CA HIS A 98 -8.34 4.63 2.24
C HIS A 98 -8.64 4.22 0.80
N PHE A 99 -7.63 3.75 0.05
CA PHE A 99 -7.83 3.30 -1.33
C PHE A 99 -8.76 2.09 -1.42
N PHE A 100 -8.61 1.13 -0.51
CA PHE A 100 -9.46 -0.04 -0.46
C PHE A 100 -10.93 0.31 -0.20
N ILE A 101 -11.21 1.13 0.82
CA ILE A 101 -12.58 1.57 1.14
C ILE A 101 -13.18 2.37 -0.02
N ARG A 102 -12.40 3.25 -0.65
CA ARG A 102 -12.84 4.01 -1.82
C ARG A 102 -13.24 3.09 -2.97
N GLU A 103 -12.49 2.03 -3.21
CA GLU A 103 -12.78 1.05 -4.25
C GLU A 103 -14.03 0.21 -3.94
N GLU A 104 -14.15 -0.30 -2.72
CA GLU A 104 -15.34 -1.03 -2.26
C GLU A 104 -16.62 -0.19 -2.37
N ASN A 105 -16.55 1.08 -1.95
CA ASN A 105 -17.68 2.00 -2.05
C ASN A 105 -18.07 2.26 -3.51
N LYS A 106 -17.10 2.42 -4.42
CA LYS A 106 -17.35 2.58 -5.85
C LYS A 106 -18.03 1.33 -6.44
N LEU A 107 -17.57 0.13 -6.07
CA LEU A 107 -18.18 -1.12 -6.52
C LEU A 107 -19.61 -1.28 -6.00
N SER A 108 -19.86 -0.92 -4.74
CA SER A 108 -21.21 -0.93 -4.15
C SER A 108 -22.15 0.03 -4.88
N GLU A 109 -21.68 1.24 -5.21
CA GLU A 109 -22.46 2.21 -5.96
C GLU A 109 -22.84 1.71 -7.36
N LEU A 110 -21.87 1.13 -8.09
CA LEU A 110 -22.11 0.55 -9.42
C LEU A 110 -23.14 -0.59 -9.37
N LYS A 111 -23.06 -1.47 -8.35
CA LYS A 111 -24.06 -2.54 -8.14
C LYS A 111 -25.46 -1.98 -7.90
N SER A 112 -25.56 -0.92 -7.09
CA SER A 112 -26.82 -0.23 -6.81
C SER A 112 -27.42 0.39 -8.07
N GLN A 113 -26.60 1.07 -8.89
CA GLN A 113 -27.03 1.64 -10.17
C GLN A 113 -27.52 0.55 -11.14
N HIS A 114 -26.76 -0.54 -11.30
CA HIS A 114 -27.17 -1.66 -12.15
C HIS A 114 -28.51 -2.27 -11.70
N HIS A 115 -28.73 -2.42 -10.39
CA HIS A 115 -30.00 -2.92 -9.87
C HIS A 115 -31.17 -1.96 -10.13
N LYS A 116 -30.94 -0.64 -10.10
CA LYS A 116 -31.95 0.37 -10.47
C LYS A 116 -32.30 0.28 -11.95
N HIS A 117 -31.30 0.21 -12.84
CA HIS A 117 -31.51 0.08 -14.29
C HIS A 117 -32.27 -1.21 -14.64
N ALA A 118 -31.95 -2.33 -14.00
CA ALA A 118 -32.63 -3.61 -14.21
C ALA A 118 -34.10 -3.64 -13.73
N LYS A 119 -34.48 -2.75 -12.79
CA LYS A 119 -35.89 -2.58 -12.39
C LYS A 119 -36.66 -1.73 -13.39
N LEU A 120 -36.03 -0.66 -13.89
CA LEU A 120 -36.62 0.24 -14.87
C LEU A 120 -36.84 -0.43 -16.24
N SER A 121 -35.97 -1.36 -16.64
CA SER A 121 -36.12 -2.09 -17.90
C SER A 121 -37.25 -3.14 -17.91
N LYS A 122 -37.90 -3.37 -16.76
CA LYS A 122 -39.00 -4.34 -16.60
C LYS A 122 -40.38 -3.67 -16.49
N LEU A 123 -40.41 -2.33 -16.55
CA LEU A 123 -41.61 -1.50 -16.66
C LEU A 123 -41.84 -1.18 -18.14
#